data_AF-A0A1A6HIV4-F1
#
_entry.id   AF-A0A1A6HIV4-F1
#
_cell.length_a   1.000
_cell.length_b   1.000
_cell.length_c   1.000
_cell.angle_alpha   90.00
_cell.angle_beta   90.00
_cell.angle_gamma   90.00
#
_symmetry.space_group_name_H-M   'P 1'
#
loop_
_entity.id
_entity.type
_entity.pdbx_description
1 polymer ?
#
loop_
_entity_poly.entity_id
_entity_poly.type
_entity_poly.pdbx_seq_one_letter_code
_entity_poly.pdbx_strand_id
1 'polypeptide(L)'
;MGQKPDKINVLVPPGTLRFSAPSPRILQLSTAKGTDPNYVPPKSIETKISYSTLSAIASPRIIDLAHPRIKIEGLCYEREKSELPIHPISPAALLAKPTRRTITLAKSKPVHEDYLPIRDAQWPVSYAAAHSRVSSRIQALATPPPRYGNLRLKWIRKVQIGFFFYCSRASVHIVFYDPDAFKVKPSALRAHCSPRVRELAEPIMR
;
A
#
# COMPACT_ATOMS: atom_id res chain seq x y z
N MET A 1 8.72 42.15 70.31
CA MET A 1 7.27 41.99 70.07
C MET A 1 6.99 42.68 68.75
N GLY A 2 6.82 42.02 67.61
CA GLY A 2 5.90 40.92 67.36
C GLY A 2 4.67 41.47 66.65
N GLN A 3 4.82 41.88 65.38
CA GLN A 3 3.69 42.10 64.48
C GLN A 3 4.06 41.57 63.09
N LYS A 4 3.32 40.52 62.70
CA LYS A 4 3.33 39.86 61.41
C LYS A 4 2.21 40.46 60.57
N PRO A 5 2.44 40.81 59.30
CA PRO A 5 1.35 40.91 58.34
C PRO A 5 1.41 39.73 57.35
N ASP A 6 0.45 38.84 57.55
CA ASP A 6 -0.46 38.28 56.55
C ASP A 6 0.12 37.75 55.23
N LYS A 7 0.16 36.42 55.18
CA LYS A 7 0.28 35.64 53.96
C LYS A 7 -0.98 35.87 53.12
N ILE A 8 -0.89 36.71 52.09
CA ILE A 8 -1.91 36.79 51.06
C ILE A 8 -1.75 35.54 50.19
N ASN A 9 -2.60 34.54 50.45
CA ASN A 9 -2.82 33.41 49.55
C ASN A 9 -3.43 33.94 48.25
N VAL A 10 -2.63 34.07 47.19
CA VAL A 10 -3.18 34.15 45.84
C VAL A 10 -3.50 32.72 45.41
N LEU A 11 -4.77 32.38 45.58
CA LEU A 11 -5.38 31.16 45.05
C LEU A 11 -5.34 31.25 43.51
N VAL A 12 -4.37 30.60 42.88
CA VAL A 12 -4.36 30.41 41.42
C VAL A 12 -5.27 29.22 41.10
N PRO A 13 -6.40 29.39 40.40
CA PRO A 13 -7.26 28.28 40.01
C PRO A 13 -6.54 27.40 38.97
N PRO A 14 -6.59 26.07 39.09
CA PRO A 14 -5.96 25.19 38.11
C PRO A 14 -6.87 25.08 36.87
N GLY A 15 -6.30 25.32 35.69
CA GLY A 15 -6.80 24.67 34.47
C GLY A 15 -7.24 25.54 33.31
N THR A 16 -6.93 26.84 33.24
CA THR A 16 -7.01 27.53 31.95
C THR A 16 -5.70 27.27 31.20
N LEU A 17 -5.72 26.36 30.22
CA LEU A 17 -4.64 26.19 29.25
C LEU A 17 -4.40 27.55 28.58
N ARG A 18 -3.39 28.28 29.06
CA ARG A 18 -2.94 29.51 28.42
C ARG A 18 -2.17 29.09 27.18
N PHE A 19 -2.89 28.92 26.08
CA PHE A 19 -2.25 28.84 24.78
C PHE A 19 -1.54 30.16 24.55
N SER A 20 -0.21 30.14 24.46
CA SER A 20 0.53 31.33 24.05
C SER A 20 0.02 31.75 22.68
N ALA A 21 -0.11 33.06 22.45
CA ALA A 21 -0.45 33.56 21.12
C ALA A 21 0.50 32.95 20.08
N PRO A 22 -0.03 32.45 18.95
CA PRO A 22 0.80 31.84 17.92
C PRO A 22 1.85 32.84 17.44
N SER A 23 3.07 32.37 17.19
CA SER A 23 4.13 33.24 16.70
C SER A 23 3.77 33.80 15.32
N PRO A 24 4.30 34.98 14.93
CA PRO A 24 4.03 35.58 13.62
C PRO A 24 4.31 34.61 12.45
N ARG A 25 5.32 33.75 12.60
CA ARG A 25 5.65 32.71 11.63
C ARG A 25 4.57 31.63 11.53
N ILE A 26 3.96 31.23 12.64
CA ILE A 26 2.86 30.24 12.62
C ILE A 26 1.65 30.83 11.92
N LEU A 27 1.34 32.11 12.14
CA LEU A 27 0.29 32.82 11.40
C LEU A 27 0.61 32.86 9.90
N GLN A 28 1.85 33.14 9.52
CA GLN A 28 2.31 33.12 8.13
C GLN A 28 2.28 31.71 7.50
N LEU A 29 2.53 30.66 8.27
CA LEU A 29 2.43 29.27 7.77
C LEU A 29 0.98 28.77 7.72
N SER A 30 0.09 29.37 8.51
CA SER A 30 -1.34 29.05 8.50
C SER A 30 -2.05 29.59 7.25
N THR A 31 -1.48 30.59 6.57
CA THR A 31 -1.99 31.05 5.28
C THR A 31 -1.64 30.03 4.20
N ALA A 32 -2.67 29.51 3.52
CA ALA A 32 -2.46 28.64 2.38
C ALA A 32 -1.64 29.35 1.29
N LYS A 33 -0.79 28.59 0.59
CA LYS A 33 -0.06 29.12 -0.57
C LYS A 33 -1.07 29.50 -1.66
N GLY A 34 -0.83 30.62 -2.33
CA GLY A 34 -1.59 31.02 -3.51
C GLY A 34 -1.45 30.01 -4.65
N THR A 35 -2.47 29.91 -5.49
CA THR A 35 -2.41 29.16 -6.74
C THR A 35 -1.35 29.78 -7.66
N ASP A 36 -0.58 28.94 -8.36
CA ASP A 36 0.38 29.39 -9.36
C ASP A 36 -0.33 30.25 -10.44
N PRO A 37 0.26 31.36 -10.92
CA PRO A 37 -0.36 32.19 -11.96
C PRO A 37 -0.66 31.45 -13.27
N ASN A 38 0.01 30.32 -13.53
CA ASN A 38 -0.25 29.45 -14.69
C ASN A 38 -1.08 28.21 -14.33
N TYR A 39 -1.68 28.16 -13.13
CA TYR A 39 -2.54 27.04 -12.75
C TYR A 39 -3.79 27.01 -13.62
N VAL A 40 -3.91 25.98 -14.45
CA VAL A 40 -5.13 25.68 -15.21
C VAL A 40 -5.87 24.56 -14.46
N PRO A 41 -7.07 24.84 -13.88
CA PRO A 41 -7.89 23.79 -13.27
C PRO A 41 -8.23 22.69 -14.28
N PRO A 42 -8.41 21.43 -13.84
CA PRO A 42 -8.96 20.40 -14.70
C PRO A 42 -10.26 20.88 -15.33
N LYS A 43 -10.40 20.76 -16.66
CA LYS A 43 -11.65 21.09 -17.34
C LYS A 43 -12.77 20.28 -16.70
N SER A 44 -13.85 20.94 -16.29
CA SER A 44 -15.09 20.27 -15.93
C SER A 44 -15.64 19.62 -17.20
N ILE A 45 -15.24 18.37 -17.44
CA ILE A 45 -15.77 17.60 -18.55
C ILE A 45 -17.13 17.09 -18.11
N GLU A 46 -18.12 17.99 -18.11
CA GLU A 46 -19.51 17.59 -18.23
C GLU A 46 -19.63 16.99 -19.63
N THR A 47 -19.24 15.72 -19.77
CA THR A 47 -19.55 14.95 -20.96
C THR A 47 -21.06 14.99 -21.10
N LYS A 48 -21.58 15.76 -22.07
CA LYS A 48 -23.00 15.83 -22.37
C LYS A 48 -23.43 14.46 -22.92
N ILE A 49 -23.83 13.57 -22.02
CA ILE A 49 -24.34 12.26 -22.37
C ILE A 49 -25.73 12.47 -22.98
N SER A 50 -25.97 11.93 -24.18
CA SER A 50 -27.29 12.02 -24.80
C SER A 50 -28.32 11.25 -23.98
N TYR A 51 -29.57 11.72 -24.00
CA TYR A 51 -30.67 11.07 -23.27
C TYR A 51 -30.81 9.58 -23.64
N SER A 52 -30.62 9.24 -24.92
CA SER A 52 -30.63 7.86 -25.42
C SER A 52 -29.62 6.93 -24.75
N THR A 53 -28.46 7.47 -24.35
CA THR A 53 -27.40 6.71 -23.68
C THR A 53 -27.73 6.52 -22.20
N LEU A 54 -28.35 7.51 -21.55
CA LEU A 54 -28.81 7.38 -20.15
C LEU A 54 -29.95 6.38 -20.00
N SER A 55 -30.81 6.26 -21.02
CA SER A 55 -31.95 5.33 -21.03
C SER A 55 -31.65 3.96 -21.65
N ALA A 56 -30.41 3.70 -22.07
CA ALA A 56 -30.07 2.45 -22.74
C ALA A 56 -30.09 1.26 -21.77
N ILE A 57 -30.93 0.25 -22.06
CA ILE A 57 -30.99 -0.99 -21.29
C ILE A 57 -30.00 -1.99 -21.89
N ALA A 58 -29.12 -2.54 -21.05
CA ALA A 58 -28.17 -3.56 -21.48
C ALA A 58 -28.90 -4.83 -21.92
N SER A 59 -28.45 -5.44 -23.03
CA SER A 59 -28.99 -6.73 -23.46
C SER A 59 -28.61 -7.83 -22.46
N PRO A 60 -29.39 -8.94 -22.37
CA PRO A 60 -29.08 -10.05 -21.48
C PRO A 60 -27.65 -10.58 -21.65
N ARG A 61 -27.16 -10.65 -22.90
CA ARG A 61 -25.78 -11.05 -23.21
C ARG A 61 -24.73 -10.10 -22.64
N ILE A 62 -24.97 -8.79 -22.66
CA ILE A 62 -24.03 -7.80 -22.09
C ILE A 62 -23.98 -7.97 -20.57
N ILE A 63 -25.12 -8.21 -19.94
CA ILE A 63 -25.21 -8.49 -18.51
C ILE A 63 -24.43 -9.78 -18.20
N ASP A 64 -24.63 -10.84 -18.97
CA ASP A 64 -23.93 -12.11 -18.82
C ASP A 64 -22.40 -11.96 -18.93
N LEU A 65 -21.93 -11.22 -19.92
CA LEU A 65 -20.50 -10.94 -20.12
C LEU A 65 -19.91 -9.98 -19.07
N ALA A 66 -20.74 -9.13 -18.46
CA ALA A 66 -20.31 -8.20 -17.42
C ALA A 66 -20.11 -8.87 -16.06
N HIS A 67 -20.64 -10.10 -15.85
CA HIS A 67 -20.27 -10.87 -14.67
C HIS A 67 -18.75 -11.12 -14.70
N PRO A 68 -18.05 -10.87 -13.57
CA PRO A 68 -16.64 -11.20 -13.50
C PRO A 68 -16.48 -12.68 -13.83
N ARG A 69 -15.58 -13.01 -14.76
CA ARG A 69 -15.23 -14.41 -15.04
C ARG A 69 -14.57 -14.97 -13.79
N ILE A 70 -15.37 -15.62 -12.94
CA ILE A 70 -14.88 -16.40 -11.82
C ILE A 70 -14.05 -17.51 -12.45
N LYS A 71 -12.72 -17.40 -12.35
CA LYS A 71 -11.84 -18.50 -12.67
C LYS A 71 -12.20 -19.58 -11.66
N ILE A 72 -12.94 -20.59 -12.11
CA ILE A 72 -13.04 -21.85 -11.36
C ILE A 72 -11.59 -22.32 -11.25
N GLU A 73 -11.03 -22.25 -10.05
CA GLU A 73 -9.72 -22.81 -9.77
C GLU A 73 -9.79 -24.29 -10.15
N GLY A 74 -8.96 -24.74 -11.10
CA GLY A 74 -8.96 -26.12 -11.58
C GLY A 74 -9.32 -26.37 -13.05
N LEU A 75 -9.44 -25.34 -13.90
CA LEU A 75 -9.29 -25.55 -15.36
C LEU A 75 -7.83 -25.75 -15.79
N CYS A 76 -6.90 -25.51 -14.87
CA CYS A 76 -5.57 -26.07 -14.95
C CYS A 76 -5.73 -27.53 -14.54
N TYR A 77 -5.31 -28.47 -15.38
CA TYR A 77 -5.01 -29.84 -14.94
C TYR A 77 -4.29 -29.80 -13.57
N GLU A 78 -4.50 -30.84 -12.75
CA GLU A 78 -3.75 -31.03 -11.51
C GLU A 78 -2.29 -30.68 -11.79
N ARG A 79 -1.71 -29.79 -10.99
CA ARG A 79 -0.39 -29.19 -11.27
C ARG A 79 0.68 -30.22 -10.95
N GLU A 80 0.67 -31.31 -11.71
CA GLU A 80 1.66 -32.37 -11.69
C GLU A 80 2.99 -31.79 -12.17
N LYS A 81 4.08 -32.48 -11.81
CA LYS A 81 5.44 -32.09 -12.21
C LYS A 81 5.46 -31.89 -13.72
N SER A 82 6.05 -30.78 -14.17
CA SER A 82 6.12 -30.30 -15.56
C SER A 82 6.81 -31.25 -16.56
N GLU A 83 7.10 -32.47 -16.15
CA GLU A 83 7.71 -33.52 -16.96
C GLU A 83 6.66 -34.27 -17.80
N LEU A 84 5.37 -34.15 -17.46
CA LEU A 84 4.30 -34.73 -18.25
C LEU A 84 3.71 -33.71 -19.24
N PRO A 85 3.48 -34.13 -20.51
CA PRO A 85 2.77 -33.33 -21.48
C PRO A 85 1.38 -32.93 -20.97
N ILE A 86 1.00 -31.67 -21.19
CA ILE A 86 -0.31 -31.11 -20.81
C ILE A 86 -1.48 -31.90 -21.46
N HIS A 87 -1.21 -32.61 -22.56
CA HIS A 87 -2.16 -33.45 -23.27
C HIS A 87 -1.54 -34.81 -23.61
N PRO A 88 -2.33 -35.91 -23.64
CA PRO A 88 -1.82 -37.23 -23.99
C PRO A 88 -1.22 -37.23 -25.41
N ILE A 89 0.04 -37.65 -25.52
CA ILE A 89 0.75 -37.80 -26.79
C ILE A 89 0.51 -39.21 -27.33
N SER A 90 0.23 -39.35 -28.63
CA SER A 90 0.09 -40.67 -29.24
C SER A 90 1.41 -41.44 -29.26
N PRO A 91 1.40 -42.78 -29.11
CA PRO A 91 2.63 -43.57 -29.13
C PRO A 91 3.39 -43.46 -30.46
N ALA A 92 2.66 -43.27 -31.57
CA ALA A 92 3.26 -43.04 -32.88
C ALA A 92 4.11 -41.76 -32.94
N ALA A 93 3.67 -40.69 -32.26
CA ALA A 93 4.42 -39.44 -32.19
C ALA A 93 5.69 -39.57 -31.33
N LEU A 94 5.65 -40.37 -30.26
CA LEU A 94 6.83 -40.65 -29.42
C LEU A 94 7.90 -41.47 -30.14
N LEU A 95 7.49 -42.39 -31.02
CA LEU A 95 8.40 -43.25 -31.79
C LEU A 95 8.86 -42.63 -33.11
N ALA A 96 8.36 -41.45 -33.47
CA ALA A 96 8.66 -40.81 -34.74
C ALA A 96 10.14 -40.42 -34.83
N LYS A 97 10.83 -40.91 -35.87
CA LYS A 97 12.24 -40.55 -36.13
C LYS A 97 12.31 -39.20 -36.86
N PRO A 98 13.10 -38.23 -36.35
CA PRO A 98 13.23 -36.93 -36.99
C PRO A 98 14.01 -37.00 -38.31
N THR A 99 13.59 -36.21 -39.30
CA THR A 99 14.27 -36.03 -40.59
C THR A 99 15.63 -35.34 -40.44
N ARG A 100 16.56 -35.52 -41.40
CA ARG A 100 17.86 -34.82 -41.41
C ARG A 100 17.73 -33.31 -41.19
N ARG A 101 16.77 -32.66 -41.85
CA ARG A 101 16.49 -31.23 -41.69
C ARG A 101 16.06 -30.86 -40.27
N THR A 102 15.20 -31.65 -39.63
CA THR A 102 14.74 -31.36 -38.26
C THR A 102 15.87 -31.55 -37.25
N ILE A 103 16.76 -32.53 -37.45
CA ILE A 103 17.98 -32.68 -36.65
C ILE A 103 18.89 -31.45 -36.80
N THR A 104 19.10 -30.95 -38.01
CA THR A 104 19.90 -29.73 -38.23
C THR A 104 19.30 -28.50 -37.56
N LEU A 105 17.98 -28.33 -37.65
CA LEU A 105 17.28 -27.19 -37.02
C LEU A 105 17.21 -27.31 -35.49
N ALA A 106 17.19 -28.53 -34.95
CA ALA A 106 17.17 -28.79 -33.52
C ALA A 106 18.53 -28.51 -32.85
N LYS A 107 19.63 -28.49 -33.62
CA LYS A 107 20.93 -28.05 -33.09
C LYS A 107 20.83 -26.57 -32.67
N SER A 108 21.26 -26.27 -31.46
CA SER A 108 21.36 -24.89 -30.99
C SER A 108 22.31 -24.10 -31.88
N LYS A 109 22.05 -22.80 -32.02
CA LYS A 109 22.96 -21.90 -32.72
C LYS A 109 24.29 -21.83 -31.94
N PRO A 110 25.44 -21.82 -32.62
CA PRO A 110 26.71 -21.57 -31.96
C PRO A 110 26.68 -20.18 -31.33
N VAL A 111 27.35 -20.09 -30.19
CA VAL A 111 27.57 -18.82 -29.49
C VAL A 111 28.52 -17.95 -30.34
N HIS A 112 28.33 -16.63 -30.35
CA HIS A 112 29.21 -15.70 -31.07
C HIS A 112 30.62 -15.69 -30.44
N GLU A 113 31.67 -15.50 -31.23
CA GLU A 113 33.07 -15.50 -30.73
C GLU A 113 33.28 -14.50 -29.57
N ASP A 114 32.67 -13.32 -29.68
CA ASP A 114 32.73 -12.29 -28.63
C ASP A 114 31.72 -12.48 -27.48
N TYR A 115 31.06 -13.65 -27.38
CA TYR A 115 30.13 -13.88 -26.28
C TYR A 115 30.87 -14.00 -24.95
N LEU A 116 30.63 -13.03 -24.09
CA LEU A 116 31.01 -13.09 -22.70
C LEU A 116 29.81 -13.64 -21.90
N PRO A 117 29.96 -14.74 -21.13
CA PRO A 117 28.87 -15.22 -20.29
C PRO A 117 28.45 -14.13 -19.32
N ILE A 118 27.17 -14.12 -18.95
CA ILE A 118 26.63 -13.22 -17.93
C ILE A 118 27.51 -13.33 -16.68
N ARG A 119 28.03 -12.20 -16.20
CA ARG A 119 28.82 -12.13 -14.96
C ARG A 119 28.03 -12.78 -13.82
N ASP A 120 28.71 -13.54 -12.96
CA ASP A 120 28.10 -14.11 -11.77
C ASP A 120 27.35 -13.02 -10.99
N ALA A 121 26.15 -13.35 -10.49
CA ALA A 121 25.30 -12.40 -9.77
C ALA A 121 25.92 -11.90 -8.45
N GLN A 122 27.00 -12.54 -7.99
CA GLN A 122 27.76 -12.12 -6.83
C GLN A 122 28.82 -11.08 -7.21
N TRP A 123 28.70 -9.90 -6.61
CA TRP A 123 29.81 -8.96 -6.58
C TRP A 123 30.84 -9.49 -5.58
N PRO A 124 32.12 -9.68 -5.97
CA PRO A 124 33.14 -10.12 -5.03
C PRO A 124 33.30 -9.05 -3.95
N VAL A 125 32.93 -9.40 -2.72
CA VAL A 125 33.18 -8.53 -1.56
C VAL A 125 34.67 -8.60 -1.27
N SER A 126 35.33 -7.44 -1.23
CA SER A 126 36.77 -7.39 -0.90
C SER A 126 37.02 -7.96 0.50
N TYR A 127 38.20 -8.56 0.70
CA TYR A 127 38.60 -9.11 2.00
C TYR A 127 38.46 -8.07 3.13
N ALA A 128 38.86 -6.82 2.86
CA ALA A 128 38.75 -5.72 3.81
C ALA A 128 37.30 -5.37 4.19
N ALA A 129 36.36 -5.42 3.24
CA ALA A 129 34.95 -5.15 3.51
C ALA A 129 34.31 -6.26 4.36
N ALA A 130 34.62 -7.53 4.06
CA ALA A 130 34.12 -8.68 4.81
C ALA A 130 34.65 -8.75 6.25
N HIS A 131 35.89 -8.29 6.48
CA HIS A 131 36.56 -8.30 7.79
C HIS A 131 36.56 -6.92 8.47
N SER A 132 35.73 -5.99 8.00
CA SER A 132 35.67 -4.64 8.56
C SER A 132 35.12 -4.68 9.99
N ARG A 133 35.83 -4.03 10.93
CA ARG A 133 35.40 -3.92 12.32
C ARG A 133 34.36 -2.81 12.44
N VAL A 134 33.20 -3.14 12.99
CA VAL A 134 32.11 -2.18 13.24
C VAL A 134 32.55 -1.14 14.27
N SER A 135 32.26 0.15 14.03
CA SER A 135 32.56 1.21 14.99
C SER A 135 31.60 1.18 16.19
N SER A 136 32.07 1.65 17.36
CA SER A 136 31.27 1.72 18.59
C SER A 136 29.96 2.50 18.39
N ARG A 137 29.99 3.56 17.58
CA ARG A 137 28.81 4.36 17.22
C ARG A 137 27.77 3.56 16.44
N ILE A 138 28.18 2.76 15.46
CA ILE A 138 27.28 1.91 14.66
C ILE A 138 26.68 0.81 15.54
N GLN A 139 27.48 0.22 16.43
CA GLN A 139 26.99 -0.77 17.40
C GLN A 139 25.95 -0.17 18.36
N ALA A 140 26.15 1.07 18.82
CA ALA A 140 25.19 1.79 19.64
C ALA A 140 23.89 2.11 18.87
N LEU A 141 23.98 2.45 17.58
CA LEU A 141 22.81 2.70 16.72
C LEU A 141 22.04 1.42 16.36
N ALA A 142 22.76 0.30 16.21
CA ALA A 142 22.17 -1.00 15.93
C ALA A 142 21.42 -1.58 17.13
N THR A 143 21.73 -1.12 18.35
CA THR A 143 20.99 -1.49 19.56
C THR A 143 19.62 -0.79 19.54
N PRO A 144 18.50 -1.52 19.40
CA PRO A 144 17.19 -0.90 19.49
C PRO A 144 16.98 -0.33 20.90
N PRO A 145 16.25 0.79 21.06
CA PRO A 145 15.95 1.32 22.39
C PRO A 145 15.21 0.27 23.22
N PRO A 146 15.44 0.21 24.55
CA PRO A 146 14.77 -0.74 25.42
C PRO A 146 13.25 -0.56 25.27
N ARG A 147 12.58 -1.63 24.84
CA ARG A 147 11.11 -1.65 24.84
C ARG A 147 10.66 -1.50 26.29
N TYR A 148 9.90 -0.44 26.60
CA TYR A 148 9.23 -0.28 27.89
C TYR A 148 8.31 -1.48 28.14
N GLY A 149 8.85 -2.51 28.76
CA GLY A 149 8.19 -3.77 29.04
C GLY A 149 7.49 -3.73 30.38
N ASN A 150 6.29 -3.15 30.42
CA ASN A 150 5.20 -3.45 31.38
C ASN A 150 3.98 -2.52 31.22
N LEU A 151 3.47 -2.34 30.00
CA LEU A 151 2.08 -1.87 29.80
C LEU A 151 1.25 -2.80 28.90
N ARG A 152 1.73 -4.03 28.63
CA ARG A 152 1.06 -5.02 27.78
C ARG A 152 -0.26 -5.60 28.35
N LEU A 153 -0.78 -5.10 29.48
CA LEU A 153 -2.05 -5.58 30.05
C LEU A 153 -3.07 -4.48 30.44
N LYS A 154 -2.75 -3.18 30.28
CA LYS A 154 -3.74 -2.09 30.48
C LYS A 154 -4.26 -1.44 29.21
N TRP A 155 -3.60 -1.61 28.08
CA TRP A 155 -4.07 -1.06 26.80
C TRP A 155 -5.20 -1.86 26.13
N ILE A 156 -5.49 -3.08 26.60
CA ILE A 156 -6.55 -3.94 26.01
C ILE A 156 -7.96 -3.55 26.49
N ARG A 157 -8.12 -2.64 27.46
CA ARG A 157 -9.47 -2.22 27.93
C ARG A 157 -9.85 -0.75 27.66
N LYS A 158 -9.03 0.01 26.92
CA LYS A 158 -9.36 1.44 26.68
C LYS A 158 -9.01 2.01 25.31
N VAL A 159 -8.65 1.19 24.32
CA VAL A 159 -8.52 1.63 22.93
C VAL A 159 -9.29 0.69 22.02
N GLN A 160 -10.61 0.75 22.16
CA GLN A 160 -11.53 0.40 21.09
C GLN A 160 -11.75 1.66 20.26
N ILE A 161 -10.77 2.04 19.44
CA ILE A 161 -10.84 3.02 18.33
C ILE A 161 -9.39 3.36 17.95
N GLY A 162 -8.99 3.04 16.73
CA GLY A 162 -7.69 3.45 16.19
C GLY A 162 -6.92 2.29 15.56
N PHE A 163 -7.35 1.94 14.36
CA PHE A 163 -6.77 0.94 13.47
C PHE A 163 -5.35 1.37 13.05
N PHE A 164 -4.31 0.98 13.77
CA PHE A 164 -2.93 1.05 13.27
C PHE A 164 -2.70 -0.15 12.35
N PHE A 165 -3.06 0.02 11.07
CA PHE A 165 -2.73 -0.95 10.03
C PHE A 165 -1.24 -0.81 9.71
N TYR A 166 -0.44 -1.73 10.23
CA TYR A 166 0.93 -1.90 9.77
C TYR A 166 0.86 -2.38 8.31
N CYS A 167 1.28 -1.55 7.36
CA CYS A 167 1.28 -1.91 5.94
C CYS A 167 2.47 -2.87 5.69
N SER A 168 2.26 -4.16 5.96
CA SER A 168 3.08 -5.22 5.40
C SER A 168 2.67 -5.38 3.94
N ARG A 169 3.45 -4.81 3.00
CA ARG A 169 3.34 -5.16 1.57
C ARG A 169 3.83 -6.59 1.39
N ALA A 170 2.94 -7.56 1.60
CA ALA A 170 3.15 -8.94 1.17
C ALA A 170 3.25 -8.98 -0.37
N SER A 171 4.15 -9.82 -0.87
CA SER A 171 4.33 -10.05 -2.31
C SER A 171 3.01 -10.44 -2.95
N VAL A 172 2.67 -9.80 -4.07
CA VAL A 172 1.43 -9.97 -4.84
C VAL A 172 1.36 -11.39 -5.44
N HIS A 173 1.02 -12.38 -4.63
CA HIS A 173 0.51 -13.66 -5.08
C HIS A 173 -1.00 -13.64 -4.81
N ILE A 174 -1.78 -13.65 -5.90
CA ILE A 174 -3.25 -13.75 -5.98
C ILE A 174 -3.97 -13.50 -4.64
N VAL A 175 -4.38 -12.25 -4.41
CA VAL A 175 -5.24 -11.93 -3.28
C VAL A 175 -6.64 -12.38 -3.68
N PHE A 176 -7.14 -13.45 -3.07
CA PHE A 176 -8.57 -13.68 -2.96
C PHE A 176 -9.15 -12.41 -2.33
N TYR A 177 -9.85 -11.61 -3.13
CA TYR A 177 -10.61 -10.49 -2.61
C TYR A 177 -11.71 -11.08 -1.74
N ASP A 178 -11.59 -10.92 -0.43
CA ASP A 178 -12.68 -11.17 0.49
C ASP A 178 -13.81 -10.18 0.13
N PRO A 179 -14.96 -10.65 -0.39
CA PRO A 179 -16.05 -9.78 -0.82
C PRO A 179 -16.62 -8.94 0.33
N ASP A 180 -16.30 -9.33 1.57
CA ASP A 180 -16.77 -8.69 2.78
C ASP A 180 -15.76 -7.72 3.39
N ALA A 181 -14.58 -7.56 2.80
CA ALA A 181 -13.52 -6.65 3.29
C ALA A 181 -13.97 -5.18 3.38
N PHE A 182 -14.97 -4.80 2.59
CA PHE A 182 -15.53 -3.44 2.57
C PHE A 182 -16.90 -3.31 3.26
N LYS A 183 -17.39 -4.37 3.93
CA LYS A 183 -18.63 -4.28 4.69
C LYS A 183 -18.41 -3.46 5.96
N VAL A 184 -18.84 -2.20 5.89
CA VAL A 184 -18.81 -1.26 7.02
C VAL A 184 -19.85 -1.69 8.06
N LYS A 185 -19.52 -1.56 9.35
CA LYS A 185 -20.45 -1.86 10.45
C LYS A 185 -21.72 -0.98 10.32
N PRO A 186 -22.93 -1.52 10.59
CA PRO A 186 -24.17 -0.76 10.45
C PRO A 186 -24.26 0.47 11.36
N SER A 187 -23.53 0.49 12.48
CA SER A 187 -23.39 1.67 13.33
C SER A 187 -22.57 2.81 12.69
N ALA A 188 -21.56 2.48 11.87
CA ALA A 188 -20.78 3.46 11.15
C ALA A 188 -21.52 4.01 9.93
N LEU A 189 -22.45 3.23 9.33
CA LEU A 189 -23.37 3.73 8.31
C LEU A 189 -24.37 4.77 8.86
N ARG A 190 -24.63 4.76 10.17
CA ARG A 190 -25.50 5.71 10.88
C ARG A 190 -24.74 6.84 11.58
N ALA A 191 -23.41 6.87 11.47
CA ALA A 191 -22.60 7.87 12.14
C ALA A 191 -22.76 9.24 11.45
N HIS A 192 -23.12 10.26 12.21
CA HIS A 192 -23.16 11.63 11.71
C HIS A 192 -21.74 12.22 11.69
N CYS A 193 -21.41 12.93 10.60
CA CYS A 193 -20.15 13.64 10.50
C CYS A 193 -20.05 14.71 11.60
N SER A 194 -18.84 14.87 12.17
CA SER A 194 -18.58 15.94 13.13
C SER A 194 -18.79 17.32 12.47
N PRO A 195 -19.17 18.36 13.24
CA PRO A 195 -19.41 19.70 12.68
C PRO A 195 -18.22 20.24 11.86
N ARG A 196 -16.99 19.97 12.32
CA ARG A 196 -15.77 20.40 11.62
C ARG A 196 -15.55 19.68 10.28
N VAL A 197 -15.88 18.40 10.18
CA VAL A 197 -15.79 17.66 8.91
C VAL A 197 -16.86 18.14 7.94
N ARG A 198 -18.03 18.54 8.44
CA ARG A 198 -19.10 19.14 7.62
C ARG A 198 -18.67 20.48 7.05
N GLU A 199 -18.12 21.37 7.87
CA GLU A 199 -17.57 22.67 7.46
C GLU A 199 -16.47 22.53 6.40
N LEU A 200 -15.55 21.57 6.59
CA LEU A 200 -14.50 21.29 5.60
C LEU A 200 -15.00 20.64 4.31
N ALA A 201 -16.19 20.01 4.35
CA ALA A 201 -16.82 19.41 3.18
C ALA A 201 -17.69 20.40 2.40
N GLU A 202 -17.89 21.62 2.91
CA GLU A 202 -18.58 22.66 2.16
C GLU A 202 -17.76 23.02 0.91
N PRO A 203 -18.40 23.10 -0.27
CA PRO A 203 -17.70 23.42 -1.50
C PRO A 203 -17.15 24.84 -1.39
N ILE A 204 -15.82 24.95 -1.42
CA ILE A 204 -15.14 26.23 -1.48
C ILE A 204 -15.49 26.85 -2.83
N MET A 205 -16.31 27.89 -2.82
CA MET A 205 -16.57 28.71 -4.02
C MET A 205 -15.25 29.38 -4.42
N ARG A 206 -14.77 29.07 -5.62
CA ARG A 206 -13.55 29.62 -6.23
C ARG A 206 -13.91 30.36 -7.49
#